data_AF-A0A9Q6YCI8-F1
#
_entry.id   AF-A0A9Q6YCI8-F1
#
_cell.length_a   1.000
_cell.length_b   1.000
_cell.length_c   1.000
_cell.angle_alpha   90.00
_cell.angle_beta   90.00
_cell.angle_gamma   90.00
#
_symmetry.space_group_name_H-M   'P 1'
#
loop_
_entity.id
_entity.type
_entity.pdbx_description
1 polymer ?
#
loop_
_entity_poly.entity_id
_entity_poly.type
_entity_poly.pdbx_seq_one_letter_code
_entity_poly.pdbx_strand_id
1 'polypeptide(L)'
;MSLPNPSKGWRSSSSRLLALYSFLFVAWSCILMGVLYYEVSDYLGNLARHSLMQRQHLFARFEGEQLDEALATSMTFDMRAVDAYGLFDEQHKPLSGPIQSIPQGLPLDGQIHALSSCIDSDDPNLPQDSCDAVATQTPDGRWLVLVRDNGSLFAVTRIILHALVWGLSLTIIPGIAGWHLLRRRPLQRIRAIQASAEAIVAGDLTYRLPLSNRRDELDMLAAIVNAMLDRIELLMHEVKGVCDNIAHDLRTPLTRLRAQLYRMRQQAVEGSPEALQLDEVIGETDTLMARFRGLLRISELEDHQRRSGFLQLDPLPLLQELYDFYLPLAEEGQVTLKLETPAALPGLTGDRALLFEALANLLSNSIKFTPPGGEVILRATDDNGSPRIEVLDTGPGIPEAERVAVFQRFYRVDDKHGGFGLGLSIVAAIVSLHGFSLEVNNRESGGAWLTLHCRQSLINPG
;
A
#
# COMPACT_ATOMS: atom_id res chain seq x y z
N MET A 1 -16.98 -1.86 9.06
CA MET A 1 -16.82 -2.99 8.11
C MET A 1 -15.39 -2.91 7.59
N SER A 2 -14.46 -3.68 8.16
CA SER A 2 -13.04 -3.60 7.80
C SER A 2 -12.86 -4.00 6.34
N LEU A 3 -12.36 -3.09 5.51
CA LEU A 3 -12.05 -3.38 4.12
C LEU A 3 -11.08 -4.57 4.06
N PRO A 4 -11.30 -5.55 3.16
CA PRO A 4 -10.42 -6.70 3.04
C PRO A 4 -9.02 -6.22 2.68
N ASN A 5 -8.03 -6.50 3.53
CA ASN A 5 -6.64 -6.09 3.39
C ASN A 5 -6.06 -6.59 2.06
N PRO A 6 -5.94 -5.74 1.02
CA PRO A 6 -5.63 -6.18 -0.35
C PRO A 6 -4.15 -6.57 -0.51
N SER A 7 -3.33 -6.36 0.52
CA SER A 7 -1.92 -6.75 0.54
C SER A 7 -1.70 -8.27 0.58
N LYS A 8 -2.69 -9.05 1.04
CA LYS A 8 -2.68 -10.52 1.04
C LYS A 8 -3.35 -11.06 -0.24
N GLY A 9 -2.65 -10.96 -1.38
CA GLY A 9 -3.01 -11.77 -2.56
C GLY A 9 -2.95 -11.05 -3.90
N TRP A 10 -3.02 -9.71 -3.93
CA TRP A 10 -2.84 -8.95 -5.17
C TRP A 10 -1.34 -8.82 -5.49
N ARG A 11 -0.74 -9.91 -5.94
CA ARG A 11 0.52 -9.89 -6.68
C ARG A 11 0.26 -9.15 -8.00
N SER A 12 0.45 -7.82 -8.00
CA SER A 12 0.30 -6.88 -9.13
C SER A 12 0.44 -7.59 -10.48
N SER A 13 -0.65 -7.63 -11.26
CA SER A 13 -0.69 -8.20 -12.60
C SER A 13 0.42 -7.63 -13.48
N SER A 14 0.69 -6.32 -13.36
CA SER A 14 1.79 -5.62 -14.03
C SER A 14 3.16 -6.17 -13.65
N SER A 15 3.38 -6.51 -12.38
CA SER A 15 4.60 -7.20 -11.97
C SER A 15 4.64 -8.63 -12.53
N ARG A 16 3.57 -9.41 -12.52
CA ARG A 16 3.63 -10.77 -13.12
C ARG A 16 3.91 -10.70 -14.63
N LEU A 17 3.32 -9.72 -15.33
CA LEU A 17 3.57 -9.48 -16.75
C LEU A 17 5.00 -9.05 -17.02
N LEU A 18 5.56 -8.09 -16.27
CA LEU A 18 6.95 -7.68 -16.43
C LEU A 18 7.92 -8.85 -16.18
N ALA A 19 7.63 -9.74 -15.23
CA ALA A 19 8.48 -10.89 -14.92
C ALA A 19 8.39 -11.91 -16.04
N LEU A 20 7.18 -12.14 -16.54
CA LEU A 20 6.93 -13.02 -17.67
C LEU A 20 7.63 -12.51 -18.92
N TYR A 21 7.54 -11.20 -19.23
CA TYR A 21 8.23 -10.59 -20.36
C TYR A 21 9.75 -10.64 -20.21
N SER A 22 10.30 -10.33 -19.02
CA SER A 22 11.74 -10.45 -18.78
C SER A 22 12.21 -11.90 -18.89
N PHE A 23 11.45 -12.86 -18.35
CA PHE A 23 11.76 -14.28 -18.47
C PHE A 23 11.70 -14.75 -19.92
N LEU A 24 10.65 -14.38 -20.66
CA LEU A 24 10.48 -14.74 -22.07
C LEU A 24 11.57 -14.10 -22.95
N PHE A 25 11.98 -12.87 -22.66
CA PHE A 25 13.08 -12.20 -23.34
C PHE A 25 14.41 -12.91 -23.11
N VAL A 26 14.72 -13.28 -21.87
CA VAL A 26 15.94 -14.06 -21.54
C VAL A 26 15.90 -15.43 -22.21
N ALA A 27 14.76 -16.14 -22.13
CA ALA A 27 14.59 -17.44 -22.76
C ALA A 27 14.78 -17.37 -24.29
N TRP A 28 14.16 -16.38 -24.93
CA TRP A 28 14.29 -16.16 -26.38
C TRP A 28 15.72 -15.79 -26.77
N SER A 29 16.40 -14.96 -25.97
CA SER A 29 17.80 -14.60 -26.23
C SER A 29 18.74 -15.79 -26.09
N CYS A 30 18.52 -16.67 -25.09
CA CYS A 30 19.24 -17.93 -24.97
C CYS A 30 19.02 -18.84 -26.18
N ILE A 31 17.78 -18.97 -26.66
CA ILE A 31 17.46 -19.77 -27.85
C ILE A 31 18.15 -19.19 -29.08
N LEU A 32 18.04 -17.88 -29.32
CA LEU A 32 18.67 -17.21 -30.47
C LEU A 32 20.20 -17.40 -30.46
N MET A 33 20.82 -17.23 -29.29
CA MET A 33 22.26 -17.40 -29.14
C MET A 33 22.69 -18.85 -29.33
N GLY A 34 21.90 -19.82 -28.86
CA GLY A 34 22.12 -21.24 -29.12
C GLY A 34 22.00 -21.60 -30.60
N VAL A 35 21.01 -21.05 -31.30
CA VAL A 35 20.84 -21.21 -32.75
C VAL A 35 22.01 -20.61 -33.51
N LEU A 36 22.44 -19.39 -33.17
CA LEU A 36 23.62 -18.75 -33.80
C LEU A 36 24.89 -19.58 -33.59
N TYR A 37 25.10 -20.10 -32.38
CA TYR A 37 26.25 -20.98 -32.10
C TYR A 37 26.22 -22.25 -32.96
N TYR A 38 25.05 -22.90 -33.05
CA TYR A 38 24.86 -24.09 -33.87
C TYR A 38 25.10 -23.79 -35.36
N GLU A 39 24.47 -22.75 -35.90
CA GLU A 39 24.58 -22.38 -37.32
C GLU A 39 26.02 -22.02 -37.71
N VAL A 40 26.71 -21.24 -36.88
CA VAL A 40 28.11 -20.85 -37.14
C VAL A 40 29.04 -22.05 -37.06
N SER A 41 28.85 -22.93 -36.07
CA SER A 41 29.71 -24.11 -35.90
C SER A 41 29.50 -25.13 -37.03
N ASP A 42 28.24 -25.36 -37.43
CA ASP A 42 27.89 -26.23 -38.55
C ASP A 42 28.41 -25.67 -39.88
N TYR A 43 28.20 -24.37 -40.13
CA TYR A 43 28.72 -23.71 -41.33
C TYR A 43 30.25 -23.81 -41.44
N LEU A 44 30.97 -23.52 -40.37
CA LEU A 44 32.44 -23.61 -40.35
C LEU A 44 32.92 -25.06 -40.53
N GLY A 45 32.26 -26.04 -39.90
CA GLY A 45 32.58 -27.45 -40.05
C GLY A 45 32.35 -27.96 -41.48
N ASN A 46 31.21 -27.61 -42.09
CA ASN A 46 30.90 -27.97 -43.47
C ASN A 46 31.86 -27.31 -44.45
N LEU A 47 32.21 -26.04 -44.24
CA LEU A 47 33.19 -25.33 -45.06
C LEU A 47 34.58 -26.00 -44.98
N ALA A 48 35.00 -26.44 -43.80
CA ALA A 48 36.23 -27.22 -43.64
C ALA A 48 36.19 -28.53 -44.44
N ARG A 49 35.14 -29.35 -44.28
CA ARG A 49 34.98 -30.62 -45.02
C ARG A 49 34.94 -30.44 -46.54
N HIS A 50 34.20 -29.44 -47.03
CA HIS A 50 34.12 -29.17 -48.47
C HIS A 50 35.48 -28.75 -49.05
N SER A 51 36.24 -27.93 -48.34
CA SER A 51 37.58 -27.54 -48.79
C SER A 51 38.56 -28.72 -48.83
N LEU A 52 38.47 -29.66 -47.87
CA LEU A 52 39.23 -30.91 -47.88
C LEU A 52 38.91 -31.79 -49.09
N MET A 53 37.62 -32.01 -49.35
CA MET A 53 37.14 -32.80 -50.50
C MET A 53 37.56 -32.17 -51.84
N GLN A 54 37.49 -30.85 -51.97
CA GLN A 54 37.95 -30.14 -53.17
C GLN A 54 39.46 -30.33 -53.39
N ARG A 55 40.27 -30.23 -52.33
CA ARG A 55 41.73 -30.45 -52.40
C ARG A 55 42.06 -31.90 -52.76
N GLN A 56 41.43 -32.87 -52.11
CA GLN A 56 41.58 -34.30 -52.44
C GLN A 56 41.31 -34.54 -53.93
N HIS A 57 40.20 -34.02 -54.46
CA HIS A 57 39.83 -34.23 -55.86
C HIS A 57 40.76 -33.50 -56.85
N LEU A 58 41.33 -32.36 -56.45
CA LEU A 58 42.32 -31.63 -57.26
C LEU A 58 43.66 -32.37 -57.31
N PHE A 59 44.16 -32.86 -56.17
CA PHE A 59 45.43 -33.60 -56.12
C PHE A 59 45.34 -35.00 -56.71
N ALA A 60 44.20 -35.67 -56.59
CA ALA A 60 43.98 -36.99 -57.23
C ALA A 60 44.06 -36.96 -58.76
N ARG A 61 44.08 -35.78 -59.41
CA ARG A 61 44.22 -35.62 -60.86
C ARG A 61 45.67 -35.44 -61.33
N PHE A 62 46.61 -35.17 -60.44
CA PHE A 62 48.03 -35.03 -60.79
C PHE A 62 48.76 -36.37 -60.65
N GLU A 63 49.73 -36.61 -61.52
CA GLU A 63 50.52 -37.85 -61.60
C GLU A 63 52.02 -37.54 -61.56
N GLY A 64 52.84 -38.53 -61.18
CA GLY A 64 54.30 -38.44 -61.18
C GLY A 64 54.87 -37.27 -60.35
N GLU A 65 55.88 -36.59 -60.91
CA GLU A 65 56.65 -35.49 -60.31
C GLU A 65 55.82 -34.19 -60.16
N GLN A 66 54.76 -34.03 -60.97
CA GLN A 66 53.86 -32.86 -60.90
C GLN A 66 53.01 -32.86 -59.64
N LEU A 67 52.64 -34.05 -59.13
CA LEU A 67 51.94 -34.19 -57.86
C LEU A 67 52.83 -33.72 -56.70
N ASP A 68 54.11 -34.11 -56.71
CA ASP A 68 55.09 -33.74 -55.68
C ASP A 68 55.34 -32.23 -55.67
N GLU A 69 55.47 -31.59 -56.85
CA GLU A 69 55.66 -30.14 -56.97
C GLU A 69 54.40 -29.34 -56.58
N ALA A 70 53.20 -29.82 -56.95
CA ALA A 70 51.93 -29.19 -56.58
C ALA A 70 51.67 -29.26 -55.08
N LEU A 71 51.97 -30.40 -54.45
CA LEU A 71 51.87 -30.58 -53.00
C LEU A 71 52.90 -29.73 -52.26
N ALA A 72 54.15 -29.68 -52.73
CA ALA A 72 55.19 -28.83 -52.14
C ALA A 72 54.85 -27.32 -52.24
N THR A 73 54.28 -26.89 -53.37
CA THR A 73 53.87 -25.50 -53.58
C THR A 73 52.62 -25.13 -52.76
N SER A 74 51.68 -26.07 -52.58
CA SER A 74 50.52 -25.83 -51.71
C SER A 74 50.92 -25.59 -50.25
N MET A 75 52.00 -26.21 -49.76
CA MET A 75 52.49 -26.02 -48.39
C MET A 75 53.17 -24.67 -48.16
N THR A 76 53.79 -24.06 -49.17
CA THR A 76 54.50 -22.78 -48.99
C THR A 76 53.56 -21.59 -48.88
N PHE A 77 52.35 -21.67 -49.42
CA PHE A 77 51.36 -20.59 -49.39
C PHE A 77 50.33 -20.70 -48.26
N ASP A 78 50.17 -21.86 -47.63
CA ASP A 78 49.15 -22.06 -46.60
C ASP A 78 49.65 -21.71 -45.18
N MET A 79 49.85 -20.42 -44.95
CA MET A 79 50.41 -19.91 -43.68
C MET A 79 49.47 -20.04 -42.46
N ARG A 80 48.23 -20.54 -42.60
CA ARG A 80 47.26 -20.62 -41.48
C ARG A 80 46.26 -21.79 -41.47
N ALA A 81 46.29 -22.73 -42.42
CA ALA A 81 45.48 -23.95 -42.35
C ALA A 81 46.38 -25.17 -42.51
N VAL A 82 46.60 -25.90 -41.39
CA VAL A 82 47.47 -27.08 -41.36
C VAL A 82 46.78 -28.24 -42.06
N ASP A 83 47.02 -28.37 -43.37
CA ASP A 83 46.79 -29.59 -44.16
C ASP A 83 48.16 -30.28 -44.37
N ALA A 84 48.48 -31.24 -43.52
CA ALA A 84 49.65 -32.09 -43.70
C ALA A 84 49.32 -33.18 -44.73
N TYR A 85 50.29 -33.57 -45.57
CA TYR A 85 50.13 -34.70 -46.48
C TYR A 85 51.21 -35.76 -46.25
N GLY A 86 50.89 -36.99 -46.62
CA GLY A 86 51.84 -38.10 -46.71
C GLY A 86 51.56 -38.85 -48.00
N LEU A 87 52.58 -38.96 -48.84
CA LEU A 87 52.55 -39.81 -50.02
C LEU A 87 53.28 -41.11 -49.71
N PHE A 88 52.65 -42.25 -49.95
CA PHE A 88 53.22 -43.57 -49.69
C PHE A 88 53.23 -44.42 -50.96
N ASP A 89 54.22 -45.29 -51.08
CA ASP A 89 54.28 -46.30 -52.15
C ASP A 89 53.26 -47.43 -51.95
N GLU A 90 53.17 -48.35 -52.92
CA GLU A 90 52.30 -49.54 -52.85
C GLU A 90 52.63 -50.47 -51.67
N GLN A 91 53.81 -50.33 -51.06
CA GLN A 91 54.26 -51.08 -49.90
C GLN A 91 54.08 -50.30 -48.57
N HIS A 92 53.34 -49.17 -48.60
CA HIS A 92 53.07 -48.27 -47.47
C HIS A 92 54.31 -47.57 -46.90
N LYS A 93 55.38 -47.43 -47.67
CA LYS A 93 56.58 -46.68 -47.27
C LYS A 93 56.44 -45.20 -47.65
N PRO A 94 56.81 -44.25 -46.77
CA PRO A 94 56.69 -42.83 -47.06
C PRO A 94 57.65 -42.42 -48.19
N LEU A 95 57.11 -41.72 -49.18
CA LEU A 95 57.83 -41.15 -50.34
C LEU A 95 58.07 -39.65 -50.16
N SER A 96 57.05 -38.90 -49.73
CA SER A 96 57.11 -37.44 -49.59
C SER A 96 56.06 -36.92 -48.60
N GLY A 97 56.35 -35.78 -47.98
CA GLY A 97 55.48 -35.12 -47.01
C GLY A 97 55.89 -35.32 -45.54
N PRO A 98 55.39 -34.46 -44.62
CA PRO A 98 55.70 -34.52 -43.20
C PRO A 98 55.10 -35.74 -42.48
N ILE A 99 54.09 -36.39 -43.07
CA ILE A 99 53.45 -37.56 -42.49
C ILE A 99 54.27 -38.82 -42.85
N GLN A 100 54.92 -39.42 -41.85
CA GLN A 100 55.80 -40.59 -42.07
C GLN A 100 55.15 -41.96 -41.81
N SER A 101 53.95 -41.99 -41.22
CA SER A 101 53.20 -43.23 -40.99
C SER A 101 51.72 -43.04 -41.27
N ILE A 102 51.07 -44.08 -41.78
CA ILE A 102 49.62 -44.08 -42.02
C ILE A 102 48.91 -44.30 -40.67
N PRO A 103 47.96 -43.42 -40.27
CA PRO A 103 47.25 -43.57 -39.00
C PRO A 103 46.50 -44.90 -38.90
N GLN A 104 46.54 -45.53 -37.73
CA GLN A 104 45.85 -46.80 -37.49
C GLN A 104 44.34 -46.61 -37.58
N GLY A 105 43.69 -47.35 -38.49
CA GLY A 105 42.23 -47.33 -38.67
C GLY A 105 41.71 -46.42 -39.78
N LEU A 106 42.57 -45.82 -40.60
CA LEU A 106 42.16 -45.04 -41.78
C LEU A 106 41.96 -45.95 -43.01
N PRO A 107 40.73 -46.19 -43.49
CA PRO A 107 40.49 -46.97 -44.70
C PRO A 107 40.82 -46.16 -45.97
N LEU A 108 41.19 -46.85 -47.05
CA LEU A 108 41.45 -46.23 -48.35
C LEU A 108 40.16 -46.15 -49.19
N ASP A 109 39.18 -45.41 -48.68
CA ASP A 109 37.85 -45.28 -49.28
C ASP A 109 37.61 -43.89 -49.90
N GLY A 110 38.58 -42.99 -49.77
CA GLY A 110 38.45 -41.60 -50.20
C GLY A 110 37.43 -40.80 -49.40
N GLN A 111 36.98 -41.28 -48.23
CA GLN A 111 36.06 -40.58 -47.34
C GLN A 111 36.81 -39.93 -46.17
N ILE A 112 36.16 -38.93 -45.55
CA ILE A 112 36.71 -38.23 -44.37
C ILE A 112 36.42 -39.08 -43.12
N HIS A 113 37.48 -39.39 -42.38
CA HIS A 113 37.41 -40.05 -41.08
C HIS A 113 37.97 -39.14 -39.99
N ALA A 114 37.21 -39.00 -38.90
CA ALA A 114 37.64 -38.24 -37.73
C ALA A 114 38.48 -39.14 -36.81
N LEU A 115 39.73 -38.76 -36.59
CA LEU A 115 40.67 -39.48 -35.74
C LEU A 115 40.82 -38.73 -34.41
N SER A 116 40.76 -39.47 -33.30
CA SER A 116 40.86 -38.91 -31.94
C SER A 116 42.28 -38.50 -31.53
N SER A 117 43.29 -39.05 -32.19
CA SER A 117 44.70 -38.69 -32.04
C SER A 117 45.32 -38.58 -33.42
N CYS A 118 45.90 -37.43 -33.73
CA CYS A 118 46.70 -37.30 -34.94
C CYS A 118 47.99 -38.12 -34.86
N ILE A 119 48.61 -38.29 -36.03
CA ILE A 119 49.77 -39.15 -36.31
C ILE A 119 50.94 -38.82 -35.39
N ASP A 120 51.60 -39.85 -34.85
CA ASP A 120 52.87 -39.73 -34.10
C ASP A 120 53.92 -39.06 -35.01
N SER A 121 54.18 -37.78 -34.73
CA SER A 121 55.13 -36.94 -35.46
C SER A 121 55.95 -36.15 -34.44
N ASP A 122 57.28 -36.19 -34.58
CA ASP A 122 58.24 -35.43 -33.77
C ASP A 122 58.23 -33.90 -34.07
N ASP A 123 57.42 -33.45 -35.05
CA ASP A 123 57.32 -32.04 -35.42
C ASP A 123 56.30 -31.28 -34.53
N PRO A 124 56.74 -30.29 -33.73
CA PRO A 124 55.88 -29.52 -32.83
C PRO A 124 54.87 -28.61 -33.54
N ASN A 125 54.94 -28.48 -34.87
CA ASN A 125 53.96 -27.75 -35.67
C ASN A 125 52.82 -28.62 -36.22
N LEU A 126 52.85 -29.95 -35.99
CA LEU A 126 51.74 -30.84 -36.36
C LEU A 126 50.68 -30.92 -35.25
N PRO A 127 49.41 -31.13 -35.64
CA PRO A 127 48.30 -31.16 -34.70
C PRO A 127 48.36 -32.37 -33.79
N GLN A 128 48.16 -32.18 -32.48
CA GLN A 128 48.19 -33.25 -31.47
C GLN A 128 46.79 -33.68 -31.00
N ASP A 129 45.76 -32.87 -31.26
CA ASP A 129 44.36 -33.13 -30.89
C ASP A 129 43.62 -33.91 -32.01
N SER A 130 42.28 -33.92 -32.00
CA SER A 130 41.48 -34.60 -33.04
C SER A 130 41.69 -34.00 -34.43
N CYS A 131 41.84 -34.81 -35.48
CA CYS A 131 41.95 -34.36 -36.88
C CYS A 131 41.00 -35.11 -37.81
N ASP A 132 40.70 -34.46 -38.93
CA ASP A 132 40.00 -35.06 -40.06
C ASP A 132 41.04 -35.54 -41.07
N ALA A 133 41.01 -36.82 -41.42
CA ALA A 133 41.94 -37.44 -42.35
C ALA A 133 41.21 -38.12 -43.51
N VAL A 134 41.84 -38.12 -44.69
CA VAL A 134 41.36 -38.80 -45.89
C VAL A 134 42.52 -39.55 -46.53
N ALA A 135 42.31 -40.82 -46.89
CA ALA A 135 43.23 -41.58 -47.72
C ALA A 135 42.59 -41.94 -49.06
N THR A 136 43.32 -41.70 -50.15
CA THR A 136 42.89 -42.06 -51.51
C THR A 136 44.03 -42.66 -52.31
N GLN A 137 43.72 -43.54 -53.26
CA GLN A 137 44.70 -43.97 -54.25
C GLN A 137 44.85 -42.91 -55.33
N THR A 138 46.08 -42.65 -55.75
CA THR A 138 46.36 -41.90 -56.98
C THR A 138 46.29 -42.84 -58.19
N PRO A 139 46.16 -42.30 -59.42
CA PRO A 139 46.15 -43.11 -60.64
C PRO A 139 47.39 -43.99 -60.82
N ASP A 140 48.54 -43.56 -60.26
CA ASP A 140 49.82 -44.27 -60.28
C ASP A 140 49.91 -45.43 -59.26
N GLY A 141 48.84 -45.74 -58.53
CA GLY A 141 48.82 -46.77 -57.49
C GLY A 141 49.34 -46.34 -56.11
N ARG A 142 49.91 -45.12 -56.00
CA ARG A 142 50.41 -44.53 -54.74
C ARG A 142 49.27 -44.14 -53.80
N TRP A 143 49.56 -44.12 -52.50
CA TRP A 143 48.60 -43.73 -51.47
C TRP A 143 48.83 -42.26 -51.10
N LEU A 144 47.78 -41.44 -51.23
CA LEU A 144 47.78 -40.05 -50.80
C LEU A 144 46.94 -39.92 -49.53
N VAL A 145 47.60 -39.52 -48.44
CA VAL A 145 46.96 -39.22 -47.15
C VAL A 145 46.98 -37.72 -46.94
N LEU A 146 45.82 -37.13 -46.69
CA LEU A 146 45.64 -35.73 -46.34
C LEU A 146 45.09 -35.67 -44.91
N VAL A 147 45.68 -34.83 -44.06
CA VAL A 147 45.27 -34.65 -42.66
C VAL A 147 45.11 -33.18 -42.36
N ARG A 148 43.99 -32.80 -41.75
CA ARG A 148 43.72 -31.44 -41.32
C ARG A 148 43.53 -31.33 -39.82
N ASP A 149 44.16 -30.32 -39.23
CA ASP A 149 43.97 -29.97 -37.83
C ASP A 149 42.60 -29.32 -37.55
N ASN A 150 41.90 -29.81 -36.53
CA ASN A 150 40.69 -29.17 -35.99
C ASN A 150 40.99 -28.14 -34.87
N GLY A 151 42.25 -27.94 -34.45
CA GLY A 151 42.68 -26.99 -33.42
C GLY A 151 42.25 -25.53 -33.68
N SER A 152 42.17 -25.13 -34.96
CA SER A 152 41.64 -23.81 -35.35
C SER A 152 40.13 -23.66 -35.07
N LEU A 153 39.35 -24.75 -35.08
CA LEU A 153 37.94 -24.77 -34.71
C LEU A 153 37.77 -24.62 -33.18
N PHE A 154 38.69 -25.15 -32.37
CA PHE A 154 38.69 -24.94 -30.92
C PHE A 154 38.97 -23.48 -30.51
N ALA A 155 39.82 -22.77 -31.26
CA ALA A 155 40.05 -21.33 -31.02
C ALA A 155 38.79 -20.50 -31.32
N VAL A 156 38.07 -20.81 -32.40
CA VAL A 156 36.82 -20.14 -32.77
C VAL A 156 35.71 -20.43 -31.77
N THR A 157 35.53 -21.68 -31.35
CA THR A 157 34.53 -22.04 -30.33
C THR A 157 34.76 -21.32 -29.00
N ARG A 158 36.01 -21.12 -28.58
CA ARG A 158 36.33 -20.32 -27.37
C ARG A 158 35.97 -18.84 -27.52
N ILE A 159 36.17 -18.26 -28.69
CA ILE A 159 35.74 -16.88 -28.98
C ILE A 159 34.21 -16.80 -28.93
N ILE A 160 33.50 -17.77 -29.51
CA ILE A 160 32.03 -17.80 -29.48
C ILE A 160 31.51 -17.99 -28.05
N LEU A 161 32.12 -18.85 -27.23
CA LEU A 161 31.75 -19.00 -25.82
C LEU A 161 31.91 -17.70 -25.03
N HIS A 162 33.00 -16.96 -25.23
CA HIS A 162 33.15 -15.64 -24.61
C HIS A 162 32.09 -14.65 -25.11
N ALA A 163 31.80 -14.63 -26.41
CA ALA A 163 30.74 -13.79 -26.97
C ALA A 163 29.35 -14.16 -26.39
N LEU A 164 29.11 -15.45 -26.15
CA LEU A 164 27.88 -15.97 -25.56
C LEU A 164 27.72 -15.54 -24.10
N VAL A 165 28.77 -15.65 -23.28
CA VAL A 165 28.78 -15.18 -21.88
C VAL A 165 28.52 -13.67 -21.82
N TRP A 166 29.20 -12.89 -22.64
CA TRP A 166 28.98 -11.44 -22.70
C TRP A 166 27.55 -11.11 -23.16
N GLY A 167 27.04 -11.77 -24.20
CA GLY A 167 25.67 -11.58 -24.68
C GLY A 167 24.61 -11.92 -23.63
N LEU A 168 24.80 -13.00 -22.88
CA LEU A 168 23.90 -13.38 -21.79
C LEU A 168 23.93 -12.38 -20.63
N SER A 169 25.13 -11.92 -20.25
CA SER A 169 25.27 -10.90 -19.20
C SER A 169 24.58 -9.59 -19.56
N LEU A 170 24.69 -9.17 -20.83
CA LEU A 170 24.13 -7.93 -21.35
C LEU A 170 22.60 -7.96 -21.42
N THR A 171 21.98 -9.14 -21.44
CA THR A 171 20.52 -9.30 -21.43
C THR A 171 19.95 -9.49 -20.03
N ILE A 172 20.60 -10.31 -19.19
CA ILE A 172 20.09 -10.62 -17.85
C ILE A 172 20.19 -9.41 -16.92
N ILE A 173 21.33 -8.70 -16.90
CA ILE A 173 21.57 -7.63 -15.93
C ILE A 173 20.58 -6.47 -16.11
N PRO A 174 20.36 -5.91 -17.31
CA PRO A 174 19.36 -4.86 -17.52
C PRO A 174 17.92 -5.36 -17.29
N GLY A 175 17.63 -6.63 -17.59
CA GLY A 175 16.32 -7.24 -17.33
C GLY A 175 15.96 -7.25 -15.85
N ILE A 176 16.89 -7.71 -15.00
CA ILE A 176 16.71 -7.73 -13.53
C ILE A 176 16.69 -6.30 -12.96
N ALA A 177 17.57 -5.42 -13.45
CA ALA A 177 17.62 -4.03 -13.00
C ALA A 177 16.32 -3.28 -13.36
N GLY A 178 15.84 -3.44 -14.58
CA GLY A 178 14.55 -2.91 -15.05
C GLY A 178 13.39 -3.45 -14.23
N TRP A 179 13.31 -4.76 -14.04
CA TRP A 179 12.34 -5.41 -13.16
C TRP A 179 12.27 -4.76 -11.77
N HIS A 180 13.43 -4.63 -11.12
CA HIS A 180 13.50 -4.13 -9.76
C HIS A 180 13.16 -2.63 -9.66
N LEU A 181 13.61 -1.82 -10.63
CA LEU A 181 13.35 -0.38 -10.67
C LEU A 181 11.88 -0.07 -10.99
N LEU A 182 11.28 -0.77 -11.97
CA LEU A 182 9.88 -0.59 -12.36
C LEU A 182 8.90 -1.09 -11.29
N ARG A 183 9.28 -2.07 -10.45
CA ARG A 183 8.40 -2.62 -9.40
C ARG A 183 8.17 -1.66 -8.22
N ARG A 184 9.15 -0.86 -7.82
CA ARG A 184 9.09 -0.13 -6.52
C ARG A 184 8.12 1.05 -6.54
N ARG A 185 8.08 1.82 -7.63
CA ARG A 185 7.32 3.10 -7.69
C ARG A 185 5.79 2.94 -7.72
N PRO A 186 5.18 2.00 -8.48
CA PRO A 186 3.72 1.86 -8.54
C PRO A 186 3.13 1.37 -7.20
N LEU A 187 3.81 0.43 -6.54
CA LEU A 187 3.33 -0.16 -5.28
C LEU A 187 3.30 0.85 -4.12
N GLN A 188 4.25 1.77 -4.06
CA GLN A 188 4.26 2.82 -3.05
C GLN A 188 3.05 3.77 -3.22
N ARG A 189 2.67 4.11 -4.46
CA ARG A 189 1.48 4.94 -4.71
C ARG A 189 0.18 4.25 -4.34
N ILE A 190 0.03 2.97 -4.69
CA ILE A 190 -1.17 2.22 -4.33
C ILE A 190 -1.38 2.22 -2.81
N ARG A 191 -0.30 2.08 -2.03
CA ARG A 191 -0.37 2.19 -0.57
C ARG A 191 -0.78 3.58 -0.09
N ALA A 192 -0.28 4.64 -0.72
CA ALA A 192 -0.68 6.01 -0.38
C ALA A 192 -2.18 6.25 -0.68
N ILE A 193 -2.66 5.78 -1.84
CA ILE A 193 -4.09 5.85 -2.20
C ILE A 193 -4.93 5.04 -1.20
N GLN A 194 -4.48 3.84 -0.82
CA GLN A 194 -5.19 2.99 0.14
C GLN A 194 -5.31 3.66 1.50
N ALA A 195 -4.23 4.24 2.02
CA ALA A 195 -4.25 4.94 3.31
C ALA A 195 -5.22 6.14 3.30
N SER A 196 -5.21 6.94 2.23
CA SER A 196 -6.18 8.04 2.05
C SER A 196 -7.62 7.52 1.92
N ALA A 197 -7.84 6.41 1.21
CA ALA A 197 -9.16 5.81 1.03
C ALA A 197 -9.74 5.25 2.34
N GLU A 198 -8.91 4.66 3.20
CA GLU A 198 -9.32 4.19 4.53
C GLU A 198 -9.81 5.37 5.41
N ALA A 199 -9.11 6.51 5.39
CA ALA A 199 -9.55 7.72 6.10
C ALA A 199 -10.87 8.27 5.56
N ILE A 200 -11.06 8.27 4.23
CA ILE A 200 -12.30 8.69 3.58
C ILE A 200 -13.47 7.77 3.98
N VAL A 201 -13.27 6.45 3.99
CA VAL A 201 -14.29 5.47 4.40
C VAL A 201 -14.62 5.56 5.89
N ALA A 202 -13.67 5.99 6.72
CA ALA A 202 -13.90 6.31 8.12
C ALA A 202 -14.72 7.61 8.33
N GLY A 203 -15.08 8.32 7.26
CA GLY A 203 -15.95 9.49 7.29
C GLY A 203 -15.22 10.84 7.22
N ASP A 204 -13.88 10.86 7.17
CA ASP A 204 -13.14 12.11 7.00
C ASP A 204 -13.06 12.49 5.51
N LEU A 205 -14.12 13.17 5.06
CA LEU A 205 -14.25 13.66 3.69
C LEU A 205 -13.29 14.80 3.33
N THR A 206 -12.48 15.31 4.26
CA THR A 206 -11.48 16.36 3.95
C THR A 206 -10.20 15.79 3.35
N TYR A 207 -9.96 14.49 3.53
CA TYR A 207 -8.85 13.84 2.85
C TYR A 207 -9.08 13.81 1.34
N ARG A 208 -7.98 13.91 0.59
CA ARG A 208 -7.97 13.80 -0.88
C ARG A 208 -6.96 12.75 -1.28
N LEU A 209 -7.26 12.04 -2.37
CA LEU A 209 -6.32 11.11 -2.97
C LEU A 209 -5.14 11.89 -3.57
N PRO A 210 -3.89 11.44 -3.36
CA PRO A 210 -2.71 12.14 -3.84
C PRO A 210 -2.64 12.12 -5.37
N LEU A 211 -2.49 13.30 -5.98
CA LEU A 211 -2.25 13.46 -7.42
C LEU A 211 -0.75 13.54 -7.70
N SER A 212 -0.30 12.88 -8.77
CA SER A 212 1.06 13.04 -9.30
C SER A 212 1.09 13.88 -10.57
N ASN A 213 2.27 14.41 -10.88
CA ASN A 213 2.56 15.07 -12.15
C ASN A 213 2.80 14.09 -13.34
N ARG A 214 2.37 12.82 -13.23
CA ARG A 214 2.58 11.82 -14.29
C ARG A 214 1.39 11.74 -15.24
N ARG A 215 0.20 12.11 -14.77
CA ARG A 215 -1.06 12.07 -15.53
C ARG A 215 -1.34 10.67 -16.05
N ASP A 216 -1.10 9.67 -15.20
CA ASP A 216 -1.39 8.27 -15.48
C ASP A 216 -2.86 7.93 -15.08
N GLU A 217 -3.27 6.69 -15.33
CA GLU A 217 -4.64 6.22 -15.06
C GLU A 217 -5.00 6.30 -13.56
N LEU A 218 -3.99 6.20 -12.68
CA LEU A 218 -4.19 6.36 -11.24
C LEU A 218 -4.45 7.83 -10.89
N ASP A 219 -3.76 8.76 -11.53
CA ASP A 219 -4.03 10.20 -11.38
C ASP A 219 -5.44 10.56 -11.88
N MET A 220 -5.90 9.95 -12.98
CA MET A 220 -7.27 10.12 -13.49
C MET A 220 -8.31 9.63 -12.49
N LEU A 221 -8.13 8.42 -11.94
CA LEU A 221 -9.04 7.87 -10.93
C LEU A 221 -9.05 8.74 -9.67
N ALA A 222 -7.87 9.17 -9.20
CA ALA A 222 -7.74 10.04 -8.04
C ALA A 222 -8.47 11.38 -8.25
N ALA A 223 -8.36 11.97 -9.45
CA ALA A 223 -9.08 13.20 -9.79
C ALA A 223 -10.60 13.01 -9.79
N ILE A 224 -11.11 11.91 -10.35
CA ILE A 224 -12.55 11.60 -10.36
C ILE A 224 -13.07 11.42 -8.93
N VAL A 225 -12.35 10.66 -8.10
CA VAL A 225 -12.73 10.45 -6.70
C VAL A 225 -12.71 11.77 -5.94
N ASN A 226 -11.67 12.59 -6.10
CA ASN A 226 -11.61 13.91 -5.46
C ASN A 226 -12.77 14.80 -5.89
N ALA A 227 -13.15 14.81 -7.17
CA ALA A 227 -14.32 15.55 -7.65
C ALA A 227 -15.64 15.03 -7.07
N MET A 228 -15.79 13.71 -6.89
CA MET A 228 -16.94 13.15 -6.18
C MET A 228 -16.97 13.58 -4.71
N LEU A 229 -15.83 13.59 -4.03
CA LEU A 229 -15.72 14.07 -2.64
C LEU A 229 -16.11 15.53 -2.53
N ASP A 230 -15.61 16.38 -3.43
CA ASP A 230 -15.99 17.80 -3.49
C ASP A 230 -17.51 17.96 -3.70
N ARG A 231 -18.13 17.11 -4.53
CA ARG A 231 -19.58 17.14 -4.74
C ARG A 231 -20.36 16.69 -3.52
N ILE A 232 -19.89 15.66 -2.81
CA ILE A 232 -20.51 15.19 -1.57
C ILE A 232 -20.42 16.27 -0.50
N GLU A 233 -19.25 16.90 -0.33
CA GLU A 233 -19.03 17.99 0.62
C GLU A 233 -19.96 19.17 0.35
N LEU A 234 -20.11 19.56 -0.93
CA LEU A 234 -21.05 20.61 -1.34
C LEU A 234 -22.52 20.22 -1.03
N LEU A 235 -22.93 18.99 -1.35
CA LEU A 235 -24.30 18.52 -1.08
C LEU A 235 -24.60 18.46 0.42
N MET A 236 -23.63 18.04 1.24
CA MET A 236 -23.78 18.06 2.70
C MET A 236 -23.94 19.48 3.23
N HIS A 237 -23.17 20.43 2.69
CA HIS A 237 -23.29 21.84 3.06
C HIS A 237 -24.63 22.44 2.63
N GLU A 238 -25.14 22.09 1.45
CA GLU A 238 -26.47 22.50 0.98
C GLU A 238 -27.60 21.96 1.87
N VAL A 239 -27.57 20.66 2.19
CA VAL A 239 -28.56 20.04 3.10
C VAL A 239 -28.55 20.73 4.46
N LYS A 240 -27.36 21.05 4.99
CA LYS A 240 -27.23 21.80 6.24
C LYS A 240 -27.86 23.19 6.15
N GLY A 241 -27.54 23.96 5.10
CA GLY A 241 -28.12 25.29 4.90
C GLY A 241 -29.65 25.25 4.86
N VAL A 242 -30.24 24.20 4.29
CA VAL A 242 -31.68 23.97 4.33
C VAL A 242 -32.17 23.68 5.76
N CYS A 243 -31.49 22.83 6.52
CA CYS A 243 -31.84 22.57 7.93
C CYS A 243 -31.77 23.82 8.81
N ASP A 244 -30.75 24.66 8.65
CA ASP A 244 -30.58 25.90 9.40
C ASP A 244 -31.67 26.94 9.04
N ASN A 245 -32.07 26.99 7.78
CA ASN A 245 -33.18 27.83 7.35
C ASN A 245 -34.52 27.33 7.92
N ILE A 246 -34.79 26.02 7.84
CA ILE A 246 -36.00 25.40 8.43
C ILE A 246 -36.06 25.68 9.94
N ALA A 247 -34.92 25.63 10.62
CA ALA A 247 -34.83 25.95 12.03
C ALA A 247 -35.25 27.37 12.38
N HIS A 248 -34.71 28.32 11.64
CA HIS A 248 -35.03 29.73 11.82
C HIS A 248 -36.52 29.99 11.53
N ASP A 249 -37.03 29.37 10.46
CA ASP A 249 -38.42 29.51 10.02
C ASP A 249 -39.42 28.83 10.94
N LEU A 250 -39.03 27.78 11.68
CA LEU A 250 -39.87 27.15 12.71
C LEU A 250 -39.78 27.86 14.08
N ARG A 251 -38.64 28.46 14.41
CA ARG A 251 -38.46 29.22 15.67
C ARG A 251 -39.43 30.38 15.78
N THR A 252 -39.64 31.11 14.70
CA THR A 252 -40.51 32.30 14.66
C THR A 252 -41.99 31.98 14.96
N PRO A 253 -42.66 31.04 14.25
CA PRO A 253 -44.04 30.68 14.54
C PRO A 253 -44.21 29.99 15.90
N LEU A 254 -43.26 29.15 16.33
CA LEU A 254 -43.33 28.53 17.67
C LEU A 254 -43.21 29.56 18.80
N THR A 255 -42.35 30.56 18.65
CA THR A 255 -42.25 31.66 19.62
C THR A 255 -43.54 32.47 19.68
N ARG A 256 -44.19 32.70 18.52
CA ARG A 256 -45.50 33.38 18.45
C ARG A 256 -46.61 32.55 19.09
N LEU A 257 -46.66 31.24 18.81
CA LEU A 257 -47.60 30.30 19.42
C LEU A 257 -47.45 30.31 20.94
N ARG A 258 -46.22 30.17 21.44
CA ARG A 258 -45.93 30.24 22.87
C ARG A 258 -46.41 31.55 23.50
N ALA A 259 -46.13 32.69 22.87
CA ALA A 259 -46.59 33.98 23.36
C ALA A 259 -48.12 34.09 23.39
N GLN A 260 -48.82 33.48 22.44
CA GLN A 260 -50.28 33.43 22.42
C GLN A 260 -50.84 32.55 23.54
N LEU A 261 -50.27 31.36 23.74
CA LEU A 261 -50.63 30.47 24.85
C LEU A 261 -50.40 31.15 26.20
N TYR A 262 -49.27 31.83 26.38
CA TYR A 262 -48.96 32.58 27.62
C TYR A 262 -49.97 33.69 27.90
N ARG A 263 -50.42 34.41 26.87
CA ARG A 263 -51.46 35.44 27.01
C ARG A 263 -52.81 34.83 27.37
N MET A 264 -53.18 33.70 26.77
CA MET A 264 -54.41 32.99 27.12
C MET A 264 -54.36 32.48 28.56
N ARG A 265 -53.20 31.99 29.01
CA ARG A 265 -52.96 31.57 30.39
C ARG A 265 -53.08 32.72 31.39
N GLN A 266 -52.56 33.91 31.07
CA GLN A 266 -52.73 35.11 31.92
C GLN A 266 -54.17 35.59 32.04
N GLN A 267 -55.04 35.23 31.09
CA GLN A 267 -56.46 35.58 31.10
C GLN A 267 -57.34 34.49 31.75
N ALA A 268 -56.81 33.29 31.94
CA ALA A 268 -57.51 32.19 32.59
C ALA A 268 -57.55 32.39 34.11
N VAL A 269 -58.62 31.91 34.74
CA VAL A 269 -58.75 31.94 36.20
C VAL A 269 -57.76 30.93 36.80
N GLU A 270 -56.98 31.38 37.79
CA GLU A 270 -56.03 30.51 38.51
C GLU A 270 -56.73 29.26 39.07
N GLY A 271 -56.14 28.09 38.78
CA GLY A 271 -56.69 26.79 39.20
C GLY A 271 -57.87 26.28 38.36
N SER A 272 -58.29 26.98 37.30
CA SER A 272 -59.28 26.43 36.38
C SER A 272 -58.69 25.25 35.58
N PRO A 273 -59.53 24.28 35.16
CA PRO A 273 -59.07 23.19 34.29
C PRO A 273 -58.47 23.71 32.97
N GLU A 274 -58.92 24.87 32.47
CA GLU A 274 -58.35 25.50 31.27
C GLU A 274 -56.94 26.03 31.53
N ALA A 275 -56.69 26.62 32.71
CA ALA A 275 -55.37 27.12 33.09
C ALA A 275 -54.35 25.97 33.20
N LEU A 276 -54.76 24.84 33.80
CA LEU A 276 -53.94 23.63 33.88
C LEU A 276 -53.61 23.04 32.50
N GLN A 277 -54.60 23.02 31.60
CA GLN A 277 -54.41 22.52 30.23
C GLN A 277 -53.53 23.46 29.39
N LEU A 278 -53.63 24.78 29.61
CA LEU A 278 -52.74 25.77 29.01
C LEU A 278 -51.30 25.63 29.51
N ASP A 279 -51.10 25.39 30.81
CA ASP A 279 -49.77 25.14 31.39
C ASP A 279 -49.13 23.86 30.81
N GLU A 280 -49.93 22.81 30.57
CA GLU A 280 -49.48 21.58 29.89
C GLU A 280 -49.04 21.85 28.43
N VAL A 281 -49.86 22.52 27.63
CA VAL A 281 -49.55 22.82 26.22
C VAL A 281 -48.37 23.79 26.08
N ILE A 282 -48.22 24.75 27.00
CA ILE A 282 -47.02 25.61 27.08
C ILE A 282 -45.79 24.76 27.35
N GLY A 283 -45.87 23.83 28.30
CA GLY A 283 -44.80 22.86 28.61
C GLY A 283 -44.41 22.00 27.41
N GLU A 284 -45.38 21.47 26.65
CA GLU A 284 -45.14 20.73 25.41
C GLU A 284 -44.48 21.60 24.33
N THR A 285 -44.91 22.86 24.19
CA THR A 285 -44.34 23.80 23.21
C THR A 285 -42.90 24.14 23.54
N ASP A 286 -42.59 24.42 24.81
CA ASP A 286 -41.22 24.64 25.27
C ASP A 286 -40.35 23.38 25.07
N THR A 287 -40.96 22.19 25.25
CA THR A 287 -40.30 20.90 24.97
C THR A 287 -39.92 20.76 23.51
N LEU A 288 -40.85 21.07 22.60
CA LEU A 288 -40.61 21.02 21.15
C LEU A 288 -39.51 22.01 20.75
N MET A 289 -39.57 23.25 21.25
CA MET A 289 -38.58 24.28 20.94
C MET A 289 -37.18 23.90 21.43
N ALA A 290 -37.08 23.32 22.63
CA ALA A 290 -35.80 22.88 23.17
C ALA A 290 -35.23 21.66 22.43
N ARG A 291 -36.07 20.70 22.01
CA ARG A 291 -35.65 19.59 21.14
C ARG A 291 -35.07 20.10 19.83
N PHE A 292 -35.76 21.08 19.24
CA PHE A 292 -35.33 21.69 17.99
C PHE A 292 -33.97 22.40 18.13
N ARG A 293 -33.78 23.16 19.22
CA ARG A 293 -32.49 23.80 19.52
C ARG A 293 -31.36 22.79 19.72
N GLY A 294 -31.60 21.71 20.46
CA GLY A 294 -30.58 20.71 20.71
C GLY A 294 -30.18 19.93 19.45
N LEU A 295 -31.12 19.63 18.53
CA LEU A 295 -30.80 19.04 17.23
C LEU A 295 -29.85 19.91 16.41
N LEU A 296 -30.15 21.21 16.32
CA LEU A 296 -29.30 22.16 15.59
C LEU A 296 -27.95 22.29 16.25
N ARG A 297 -27.92 22.33 17.58
CA ARG A 297 -26.67 22.42 18.34
C ARG A 297 -25.75 21.23 18.05
N ILE A 298 -26.29 20.01 17.99
CA ILE A 298 -25.52 18.82 17.64
C ILE A 298 -25.03 18.91 16.17
N SER A 299 -25.89 19.34 15.24
CA SER A 299 -25.52 19.53 13.83
C SER A 299 -24.44 20.61 13.64
N GLU A 300 -24.49 21.69 14.43
CA GLU A 300 -23.46 22.73 14.43
C GLU A 300 -22.13 22.17 14.97
N LEU A 301 -22.15 21.44 16.07
CA LEU A 301 -20.94 20.87 16.70
C LEU A 301 -20.25 19.81 15.83
N GLU A 302 -21.01 19.04 15.06
CA GLU A 302 -20.48 18.05 14.12
C GLU A 302 -19.81 18.72 12.89
N ASP A 303 -20.22 19.94 12.52
CA ASP A 303 -19.74 20.66 11.32
C ASP A 303 -18.71 21.77 11.59
N HIS A 304 -18.57 22.27 12.83
CA HIS A 304 -17.55 23.27 13.14
C HIS A 304 -16.17 22.74 12.76
N GLN A 305 -15.63 23.27 11.64
CA GLN A 305 -14.30 23.00 11.14
C GLN A 305 -13.32 22.92 12.31
N ARG A 306 -12.84 21.69 12.52
CA ARG A 306 -11.96 21.24 13.60
C ARG A 306 -11.21 22.39 14.28
N ARG A 307 -11.68 22.75 15.48
CA ARG A 307 -10.88 23.40 16.54
C ARG A 307 -10.53 24.88 16.36
N SER A 308 -11.23 25.67 15.53
CA SER A 308 -10.92 27.11 15.35
C SER A 308 -10.96 27.94 16.65
N GLY A 309 -11.73 27.52 17.65
CA GLY A 309 -11.81 28.13 18.98
C GLY A 309 -10.92 27.47 20.05
N PHE A 310 -10.09 26.49 19.70
CA PHE A 310 -9.33 25.74 20.70
C PHE A 310 -8.10 26.53 21.14
N LEU A 311 -8.01 26.78 22.43
CA LEU A 311 -6.89 27.45 23.07
C LEU A 311 -6.39 26.60 24.23
N GLN A 312 -5.16 26.86 24.67
CA GLN A 312 -4.70 26.32 25.96
C GLN A 312 -5.47 27.04 27.06
N LEU A 313 -6.13 26.26 27.92
CA LEU A 313 -6.94 26.77 29.02
C LEU A 313 -6.62 26.05 30.33
N ASP A 314 -6.70 26.81 31.41
CA ASP A 314 -6.67 26.29 32.77
C ASP A 314 -8.10 25.81 33.14
N PRO A 315 -8.30 24.53 33.49
CA PRO A 315 -9.60 24.04 33.90
C PRO A 315 -10.07 24.57 35.26
N LEU A 316 -9.18 25.04 36.14
CA LEU A 316 -9.55 25.45 37.50
C LEU A 316 -10.55 26.63 37.52
N PRO A 317 -10.31 27.76 36.81
CA PRO A 317 -11.28 28.86 36.75
C PRO A 317 -12.63 28.44 36.18
N LEU A 318 -12.63 27.53 35.19
CA LEU A 318 -13.85 27.01 34.56
C LEU A 318 -14.71 26.22 35.55
N LEU A 319 -14.08 25.35 36.35
CA LEU A 319 -14.76 24.53 37.36
C LEU A 319 -15.28 25.39 38.51
N GLN A 320 -14.51 26.40 38.93
CA GLN A 320 -14.95 27.36 39.94
C GLN A 320 -16.19 28.13 39.49
N GLU A 321 -16.18 28.64 38.25
CA GLU A 321 -17.32 29.35 37.67
C GLU A 321 -18.57 28.47 37.57
N LEU A 322 -18.42 27.20 37.20
CA LEU A 322 -19.54 26.23 37.18
C LEU A 322 -20.09 25.98 38.58
N TYR A 323 -19.22 25.82 39.58
CA TYR A 323 -19.62 25.64 40.97
C TYR A 323 -20.42 26.85 41.47
N ASP A 324 -19.88 28.07 41.32
CA ASP A 324 -20.51 29.30 41.77
C ASP A 324 -21.86 29.54 41.09
N PHE A 325 -21.99 29.18 39.80
CA PHE A 325 -23.22 29.34 39.04
C PHE A 325 -24.32 28.34 39.43
N TYR A 326 -23.96 27.10 39.77
CA TYR A 326 -24.91 26.03 40.08
C TYR A 326 -25.18 25.85 41.58
N LEU A 327 -24.38 26.46 42.46
CA LEU A 327 -24.59 26.41 43.90
C LEU A 327 -26.00 26.86 44.32
N PRO A 328 -26.56 27.99 43.84
CA PRO A 328 -27.92 28.41 44.22
C PRO A 328 -29.00 27.41 43.79
N LEU A 329 -28.83 26.78 42.62
CA LEU A 329 -29.76 25.78 42.11
C LEU A 329 -29.73 24.49 42.93
N ALA A 330 -28.54 24.07 43.38
CA ALA A 330 -28.38 22.92 44.26
C ALA A 330 -29.02 23.19 45.64
N GLU A 331 -28.84 24.39 46.20
CA GLU A 331 -29.46 24.80 47.46
C GLU A 331 -31.00 24.81 47.39
N GLU A 332 -31.56 25.32 46.28
CA GLU A 332 -33.02 25.30 46.03
C GLU A 332 -33.55 23.85 45.95
N GLY A 333 -32.79 22.93 45.37
CA GLY A 333 -33.08 21.50 45.32
C GLY A 333 -32.78 20.72 46.62
N GLN A 334 -32.29 21.39 47.67
CA GLN A 334 -31.81 20.77 48.91
C GLN A 334 -30.69 19.73 48.69
N VAL A 335 -29.84 19.94 47.69
CA VAL A 335 -28.70 19.08 47.34
C VAL A 335 -27.39 19.77 47.77
N THR A 336 -26.49 19.02 48.41
CA THR A 336 -25.17 19.54 48.77
C THR A 336 -24.25 19.48 47.57
N LEU A 337 -23.81 20.62 47.04
CA LEU A 337 -22.80 20.70 45.98
C LEU A 337 -21.40 20.91 46.58
N LYS A 338 -20.43 20.09 46.18
CA LYS A 338 -19.02 20.22 46.58
C LYS A 338 -18.11 20.37 45.37
N LEU A 339 -17.06 21.19 45.51
CA LEU A 339 -15.97 21.31 44.55
C LEU A 339 -14.69 20.75 45.17
N GLU A 340 -14.12 19.74 44.53
CA GLU A 340 -12.87 19.08 44.96
C GLU A 340 -11.81 19.20 43.87
N THR A 341 -10.87 20.14 44.03
CA THR A 341 -9.80 20.37 43.06
C THR A 341 -8.44 20.44 43.76
N PRO A 342 -7.36 19.95 43.12
CA PRO A 342 -6.00 20.14 43.63
C PRO A 342 -5.57 21.60 43.43
N ALA A 343 -4.48 22.00 44.10
CA ALA A 343 -3.93 23.35 44.01
C ALA A 343 -3.45 23.73 42.59
N ALA A 344 -3.12 22.74 41.76
CA ALA A 344 -2.74 22.92 40.37
C ALA A 344 -3.24 21.74 39.53
N LEU A 345 -3.71 22.02 38.32
CA LEU A 345 -4.05 21.02 37.30
C LEU A 345 -3.25 21.29 36.02
N PRO A 346 -2.91 20.26 35.24
CA PRO A 346 -2.37 20.45 33.91
C PRO A 346 -3.39 21.19 33.02
N GLY A 347 -2.90 22.11 32.20
CA GLY A 347 -3.72 22.80 31.20
C GLY A 347 -4.25 21.84 30.13
N LEU A 348 -5.38 22.19 29.54
CA LEU A 348 -5.98 21.41 28.45
C LEU A 348 -6.18 22.29 27.21
N THR A 349 -6.18 21.68 26.03
CA THR A 349 -6.48 22.38 24.78
C THR A 349 -7.93 22.14 24.38
N GLY A 350 -8.72 23.20 24.29
CA GLY A 350 -10.15 23.10 23.99
C GLY A 350 -10.84 24.44 23.81
N ASP A 351 -12.12 24.37 23.46
CA ASP A 351 -13.02 25.52 23.46
C ASP A 351 -13.68 25.64 24.84
N ARG A 352 -13.36 26.72 25.55
CA ARG A 352 -13.86 26.97 26.91
C ARG A 352 -15.39 27.05 26.96
N ALA A 353 -16.05 27.62 25.96
CA ALA A 353 -17.51 27.77 25.96
C ALA A 353 -18.20 26.41 25.79
N LEU A 354 -17.66 25.57 24.90
CA LEU A 354 -18.18 24.21 24.72
C LEU A 354 -17.94 23.32 25.94
N LEU A 355 -16.75 23.40 26.55
CA LEU A 355 -16.48 22.64 27.78
C LEU A 355 -17.36 23.09 28.95
N PHE A 356 -17.63 24.39 29.07
CA PHE A 356 -18.62 24.91 30.02
C PHE A 356 -19.99 24.28 29.77
N GLU A 357 -20.47 24.27 28.52
CA GLU A 357 -21.76 23.69 28.14
C GLU A 357 -21.85 22.19 28.44
N ALA A 358 -20.78 21.43 28.18
CA ALA A 358 -20.73 20.00 28.49
C ALA A 358 -20.81 19.76 30.00
N LEU A 359 -19.97 20.41 30.79
CA LEU A 359 -19.95 20.23 32.24
C LEU A 359 -21.21 20.76 32.91
N ALA A 360 -21.77 21.86 32.43
CA ALA A 360 -23.06 22.39 32.88
C ALA A 360 -24.20 21.38 32.67
N ASN A 361 -24.23 20.70 31.52
CA ASN A 361 -25.20 19.64 31.25
C ASN A 361 -25.04 18.43 32.18
N LEU A 362 -23.79 18.02 32.49
CA LEU A 362 -23.53 16.94 33.44
C LEU A 362 -23.96 17.33 34.87
N LEU A 363 -23.61 18.55 35.30
CA LEU A 363 -23.89 19.05 36.64
C LEU A 363 -25.40 19.29 36.86
N SER A 364 -26.06 19.91 35.89
CA SER A 364 -27.52 20.11 35.87
C SER A 364 -28.27 18.78 35.98
N ASN A 365 -27.86 17.76 35.20
CA ASN A 365 -28.45 16.43 35.31
C ASN A 365 -28.21 15.83 36.70
N SER A 366 -26.99 15.93 37.22
CA SER A 366 -26.62 15.36 38.53
C SER A 366 -27.46 15.97 39.66
N ILE A 367 -27.60 17.31 39.70
CA ILE A 367 -28.45 18.00 40.69
C ILE A 367 -29.91 17.57 40.55
N LYS A 368 -30.41 17.50 39.33
CA LYS A 368 -31.81 17.20 39.04
C LYS A 368 -32.25 15.76 39.38
N PHE A 369 -31.35 14.78 39.23
CA PHE A 369 -31.64 13.38 39.55
C PHE A 369 -31.25 12.98 40.98
N THR A 370 -30.59 13.88 41.72
CA THR A 370 -30.26 13.65 43.13
C THR A 370 -31.47 14.00 44.01
N PRO A 371 -31.94 13.10 44.88
CA PRO A 371 -33.04 13.40 45.79
C PRO A 371 -32.64 14.47 46.83
N PRO A 372 -33.62 15.20 47.41
CA PRO A 372 -33.38 16.14 48.50
C PRO A 372 -32.58 15.51 49.64
N GLY A 373 -31.56 16.21 50.15
CA GLY A 373 -30.61 15.71 51.14
C GLY A 373 -29.44 14.91 50.57
N GLY A 374 -29.39 14.71 49.25
CA GLY A 374 -28.26 14.08 48.56
C GLY A 374 -27.08 15.01 48.31
N GLU A 375 -26.06 14.49 47.65
CA GLU A 375 -24.79 15.16 47.40
C GLU A 375 -24.37 15.05 45.93
N VAL A 376 -23.86 16.14 45.38
CA VAL A 376 -23.18 16.19 44.08
C VAL A 376 -21.77 16.72 44.29
N ILE A 377 -20.77 16.01 43.77
CA ILE A 377 -19.35 16.39 43.85
C ILE A 377 -18.84 16.65 42.45
N LEU A 378 -18.40 17.88 42.20
CA LEU A 378 -17.58 18.23 41.03
C LEU A 378 -16.11 18.09 41.44
N ARG A 379 -15.44 17.06 40.94
CA ARG A 379 -14.04 16.76 41.28
C ARG A 379 -13.17 16.92 40.05
N ALA A 380 -11.94 17.40 40.23
CA ALA A 380 -10.92 17.29 39.19
C ALA A 380 -9.62 16.76 39.78
N THR A 381 -8.91 15.92 39.03
CA THR A 381 -7.64 15.31 39.43
C THR A 381 -6.64 15.33 38.26
N ASP A 382 -5.35 15.26 38.57
CA ASP A 382 -4.31 15.02 37.57
C ASP A 382 -4.19 13.52 37.33
N ASP A 383 -4.40 13.11 36.07
CA ASP A 383 -4.17 11.75 35.60
C ASP A 383 -3.05 11.74 34.56
N ASN A 384 -1.83 11.46 35.04
CA ASN A 384 -0.64 11.29 34.19
C ASN A 384 -0.35 12.50 33.28
N GLY A 385 -0.54 13.73 33.77
CA GLY A 385 -0.28 14.97 33.04
C GLY A 385 -1.44 15.41 32.15
N SER A 386 -2.65 14.89 32.39
CA SER A 386 -3.89 15.35 31.76
C SER A 386 -4.99 15.49 32.82
N PRO A 387 -5.87 16.50 32.74
CA PRO A 387 -6.90 16.68 33.74
C PRO A 387 -7.98 15.60 33.57
N ARG A 388 -8.45 15.05 34.68
CA ARG A 388 -9.62 14.19 34.77
C ARG A 388 -10.68 14.94 35.57
N ILE A 389 -11.86 15.15 34.97
CA ILE A 389 -12.96 15.88 35.59
C ILE A 389 -14.09 14.89 35.84
N GLU A 390 -14.64 14.89 37.05
CA GLU A 390 -15.60 13.92 37.53
C GLU A 390 -16.82 14.64 38.09
N VAL A 391 -18.01 14.16 37.76
CA VAL A 391 -19.26 14.57 38.40
C VAL A 391 -19.86 13.33 39.05
N LEU A 392 -19.91 13.35 40.37
CA LEU A 392 -20.45 12.26 41.18
C LEU A 392 -21.75 12.72 41.82
N ASP A 393 -22.79 11.90 41.77
CA ASP A 393 -24.05 12.17 42.47
C ASP A 393 -24.39 11.05 43.46
N THR A 394 -25.45 11.25 44.25
CA THR A 394 -26.04 10.22 45.13
C THR A 394 -27.48 9.90 44.70
N GLY A 395 -27.79 10.05 43.42
CA GLY A 395 -29.08 9.73 42.82
C GLY A 395 -29.28 8.22 42.58
N PRO A 396 -30.24 7.83 41.73
CA PRO A 396 -30.51 6.42 41.43
C PRO A 396 -29.40 5.74 40.60
N GLY A 397 -28.45 6.49 40.04
CA GLY A 397 -27.45 5.99 39.10
C GLY A 397 -28.02 5.64 37.73
N ILE A 398 -27.18 5.08 36.86
CA ILE A 398 -27.55 4.67 35.50
C ILE A 398 -27.43 3.13 35.38
N PRO A 399 -28.51 2.40 35.06
CA PRO A 399 -28.45 0.94 34.88
C PRO A 399 -27.42 0.55 33.82
N GLU A 400 -26.70 -0.55 34.04
CA GLU A 400 -25.59 -0.96 33.16
C GLU A 400 -26.03 -1.20 31.70
N ALA A 401 -27.23 -1.76 31.50
CA ALA A 401 -27.82 -1.96 30.18
C ALA A 401 -28.10 -0.65 29.42
N GLU A 402 -28.23 0.47 30.13
CA GLU A 402 -28.62 1.77 29.57
C GLU A 402 -27.44 2.72 29.38
N ARG A 403 -26.25 2.40 29.94
CA ARG A 403 -25.04 3.25 29.88
C ARG A 403 -24.60 3.62 28.46
N VAL A 404 -24.85 2.77 27.47
CA VAL A 404 -24.58 3.08 26.05
C VAL A 404 -25.73 3.88 25.43
N ALA A 405 -26.96 3.56 25.80
CA ALA A 405 -28.16 4.15 25.23
C ALA A 405 -28.37 5.61 25.69
N VAL A 406 -27.92 5.98 26.89
CA VAL A 406 -28.01 7.37 27.41
C VAL A 406 -27.27 8.40 26.56
N PHE A 407 -26.33 7.98 25.72
CA PHE A 407 -25.65 8.86 24.74
C PHE A 407 -26.44 9.04 23.44
N GLN A 408 -27.48 8.24 23.20
CA GLN A 408 -28.32 8.37 22.02
C GLN A 408 -29.26 9.58 22.15
N ARG A 409 -29.50 10.24 21.02
CA ARG A 409 -30.41 11.39 20.94
C ARG A 409 -31.82 10.95 21.36
N PHE A 410 -32.44 11.73 22.25
CA PHE A 410 -33.80 11.51 22.77
C PHE A 410 -34.00 10.31 23.70
N TYR A 411 -32.93 9.64 24.12
CA TYR A 411 -33.04 8.52 25.06
C TYR A 411 -33.22 9.01 26.50
N ARG A 412 -34.07 8.31 27.27
CA ARG A 412 -34.38 8.62 28.67
C ARG A 412 -34.54 7.32 29.49
N VAL A 413 -33.95 7.31 30.69
CA VAL A 413 -34.06 6.22 31.68
C VAL A 413 -35.36 6.33 32.49
N ASP A 414 -35.80 7.55 32.80
CA ASP A 414 -37.01 7.80 33.60
C ASP A 414 -37.77 9.05 33.10
N ASP A 415 -39.10 8.97 33.10
CA ASP A 415 -39.99 9.99 32.56
C ASP A 415 -40.33 11.10 33.59
N LYS A 416 -40.12 10.82 34.88
CA LYS A 416 -40.57 11.65 36.01
C LYS A 416 -39.84 12.98 36.20
N HIS A 417 -38.56 13.04 35.87
CA HIS A 417 -37.72 14.21 36.12
C HIS A 417 -37.39 14.90 34.79
N GLY A 418 -38.33 15.67 34.21
CA GLY A 418 -38.25 16.61 33.05
C GLY A 418 -37.11 16.52 31.99
N GLY A 419 -37.04 17.42 31.00
CA GLY A 419 -35.89 17.49 30.07
C GLY A 419 -35.86 16.48 28.91
N PHE A 420 -35.05 16.79 27.88
CA PHE A 420 -35.33 16.34 26.51
C PHE A 420 -34.52 15.13 26.00
N GLY A 421 -33.71 14.49 26.86
CA GLY A 421 -32.83 13.38 26.44
C GLY A 421 -31.73 13.82 25.47
N LEU A 422 -31.40 15.12 25.45
CA LEU A 422 -30.38 15.69 24.55
C LEU A 422 -29.09 16.08 25.27
N GLY A 423 -29.15 16.33 26.60
CA GLY A 423 -28.01 16.82 27.37
C GLY A 423 -26.78 15.93 27.23
N LEU A 424 -26.93 14.62 27.45
CA LEU A 424 -25.79 13.69 27.36
C LEU A 424 -25.32 13.45 25.92
N SER A 425 -26.21 13.56 24.93
CA SER A 425 -25.84 13.49 23.51
C SER A 425 -25.06 14.73 23.05
N ILE A 426 -25.37 15.92 23.58
CA ILE A 426 -24.59 17.16 23.37
C ILE A 426 -23.23 17.03 24.05
N VAL A 427 -23.19 16.52 25.28
CA VAL A 427 -21.93 16.25 25.97
C VAL A 427 -21.07 15.30 25.13
N ALA A 428 -21.61 14.18 24.65
CA ALA A 428 -20.87 13.23 23.82
C ALA A 428 -20.31 13.88 22.54
N ALA A 429 -21.09 14.73 21.86
CA ALA A 429 -20.64 15.48 20.70
C ALA A 429 -19.48 16.43 21.04
N ILE A 430 -19.58 17.18 22.15
CA ILE A 430 -18.52 18.10 22.60
C ILE A 430 -17.25 17.33 23.00
N VAL A 431 -17.39 16.23 23.75
CA VAL A 431 -16.28 15.37 24.19
C VAL A 431 -15.55 14.79 22.98
N SER A 432 -16.30 14.27 22.00
CA SER A 432 -15.75 13.77 20.74
C SER A 432 -15.02 14.86 19.94
N LEU A 433 -15.58 16.07 19.85
CA LEU A 433 -14.95 17.21 19.18
C LEU A 433 -13.59 17.57 19.81
N HIS A 434 -13.48 17.45 21.13
CA HIS A 434 -12.24 17.70 21.86
C HIS A 434 -11.24 16.54 21.81
N GLY A 435 -11.65 15.37 21.32
CA GLY A 435 -10.86 14.13 21.36
C GLY A 435 -10.71 13.58 22.78
N PHE A 436 -11.62 13.93 23.68
CA PHE A 436 -11.69 13.43 25.05
C PHE A 436 -12.54 12.16 25.12
N SER A 437 -12.58 11.50 26.27
CA SER A 437 -13.47 10.36 26.50
C SER A 437 -14.32 10.56 27.74
N LEU A 438 -15.57 10.14 27.68
CA LEU A 438 -16.51 10.19 28.78
C LEU A 438 -16.89 8.77 29.19
N GLU A 439 -16.71 8.46 30.47
CA GLU A 439 -17.08 7.19 31.08
C GLU A 439 -18.24 7.38 32.06
N VAL A 440 -19.13 6.40 32.10
CA VAL A 440 -20.29 6.38 32.99
C VAL A 440 -20.20 5.15 33.86
N ASN A 441 -20.05 5.37 35.17
CA ASN A 441 -20.06 4.33 36.19
C ASN A 441 -21.14 4.67 37.23
N ASN A 442 -21.38 3.74 38.16
CA ASN A 442 -22.15 4.03 39.37
C ASN A 442 -21.23 3.96 40.58
N ARG A 443 -21.52 4.76 41.61
CA ARG A 443 -20.83 4.66 42.90
C ARG A 443 -21.29 3.41 43.63
N GLU A 444 -20.39 2.82 44.41
CA GLU A 444 -20.72 1.70 45.32
C GLU A 444 -21.79 2.09 46.35
N SER A 445 -21.83 3.37 46.73
CA SER A 445 -22.83 3.95 47.65
C SER A 445 -24.19 4.27 47.00
N GLY A 446 -24.36 4.01 45.70
CA GLY A 446 -25.47 4.53 44.89
C GLY A 446 -25.19 5.91 44.30
N GLY A 447 -25.73 6.18 43.11
CA GLY A 447 -25.51 7.40 42.33
C GLY A 447 -24.65 7.19 41.08
N ALA A 448 -24.73 8.12 40.12
CA ALA A 448 -23.92 8.08 38.92
C ALA A 448 -22.54 8.70 39.16
N TRP A 449 -21.55 8.20 38.45
CA TRP A 449 -20.17 8.69 38.42
C TRP A 449 -19.76 8.88 36.97
N LEU A 450 -19.78 10.14 36.54
CA LEU A 450 -19.49 10.58 35.18
C LEU A 450 -18.05 11.08 35.15
N THR A 451 -17.18 10.43 34.40
CA THR A 451 -15.74 10.75 34.34
C THR A 451 -15.36 11.23 32.94
N LEU A 452 -14.98 12.50 32.82
CA LEU A 452 -14.41 13.10 31.63
C LEU A 452 -12.88 13.03 31.70
N HIS A 453 -12.30 12.22 30.82
CA HIS A 453 -10.86 12.13 30.65
C HIS A 453 -10.42 13.13 29.57
N CYS A 454 -9.73 14.20 29.98
CA CYS A 454 -9.27 15.25 29.06
C CYS A 454 -7.90 14.92 28.43
N ARG A 455 -7.50 13.65 28.47
CA ARG A 455 -6.38 13.16 27.66
C ARG A 455 -6.87 13.15 26.22
N GLN A 456 -6.24 13.93 25.34
CA GLN A 456 -6.49 13.80 23.91
C GLN A 456 -6.17 12.36 23.54
N SER A 457 -7.21 11.58 23.25
CA SER A 457 -7.05 10.26 22.68
C SER A 457 -6.24 10.47 21.42
N LEU A 458 -5.00 9.97 21.43
CA LEU A 458 -4.38 9.52 20.21
C LEU A 458 -5.33 8.44 19.72
N ILE A 459 -6.37 8.84 18.97
CA ILE A 459 -7.06 7.94 18.06
C ILE A 459 -5.94 7.53 17.11
N ASN A 460 -5.25 6.45 17.50
CA ASN A 460 -4.45 5.70 16.56
C ASN A 460 -5.42 5.38 15.43
N PRO A 461 -5.17 5.85 14.21
CA PRO A 461 -5.93 5.41 13.07
C PRO A 461 -5.60 3.91 12.91
N GLY A 462 -6.46 3.07 13.46
CA GLY A 462 -6.39 1.62 13.38
C GLY A 462 -7.12 1.13 12.14
#